data_AF-A0A150QIM2-F1
#
_entry.id   AF-A0A150QIM2-F1
#
_cell.length_a   1.000
_cell.length_b   1.000
_cell.length_c   1.000
_cell.angle_alpha   90.00
_cell.angle_beta   90.00
_cell.angle_gamma   90.00
#
_symmetry.space_group_name_H-M   'P 1'
#
loop_
_entity.id
_entity.type
_entity.pdbx_description
1 polymer ?
#
loop_
_entity_poly.entity_id
_entity_poly.type
_entity_poly.pdbx_seq_one_letter_code
_entity_poly.pdbx_strand_id
1 'polypeptide(L)'
;MKYSAVVMFLGSLHLAGCAVDAEPPVDTGIEAVGPVAEAEEASEIGQAESALGTGERLYYHETFKVRGWVVEETHYEVLPRSGSRKCSPGYQRSDIDVIHRGNGDCSFDKWLSPGDPTDCGASIRVKRSAGGDNIWNGECEVSIFEKPILTRNNSCVSHCGGAALECQCDPLCLYYDDCCSDFTLACMSGSGRP
;
A
#
# COMPACT_ATOMS: atom_id res chain seq x y z
N MET A 1 7.88 -47.65 3.84
CA MET A 1 6.68 -47.45 3.00
C MET A 1 5.46 -47.79 3.84
N LYS A 2 4.72 -46.78 4.31
CA LYS A 2 3.42 -46.93 4.98
C LYS A 2 2.55 -45.78 4.49
N TYR A 3 1.53 -46.11 3.69
CA TYR A 3 0.51 -45.18 3.23
C TYR A 3 -0.57 -45.08 4.30
N SER A 4 -0.88 -43.87 4.77
CA SER A 4 -2.11 -43.58 5.50
C SER A 4 -2.93 -42.62 4.68
N ALA A 5 -4.01 -43.14 4.11
CA ALA A 5 -5.08 -42.37 3.50
C ALA A 5 -5.86 -41.63 4.60
N VAL A 6 -6.05 -40.33 4.44
CA VAL A 6 -6.98 -39.56 5.27
C VAL A 6 -8.13 -39.11 4.38
N VAL A 7 -9.32 -39.38 4.91
CA VAL A 7 -10.64 -39.32 4.31
C VAL A 7 -11.07 -37.87 4.03
N MET A 8 -11.64 -37.65 2.85
CA MET A 8 -12.31 -36.40 2.46
C MET A 8 -13.61 -36.23 3.25
N PHE A 9 -13.83 -35.05 3.84
CA PHE A 9 -15.15 -34.60 4.28
C PHE A 9 -15.69 -33.56 3.29
N LEU A 10 -16.70 -33.99 2.53
CA LEU A 10 -17.60 -33.13 1.77
C LEU A 10 -18.66 -32.59 2.74
N GLY A 11 -18.58 -31.30 3.05
CA GLY A 11 -19.60 -30.57 3.80
C GLY A 11 -20.34 -29.60 2.87
N SER A 12 -21.55 -29.97 2.49
CA SER A 12 -22.47 -29.19 1.64
C SER A 12 -23.13 -28.02 2.39
N LEU A 13 -23.35 -26.94 1.62
CA LEU A 13 -24.44 -25.94 1.62
C LEU A 13 -25.06 -25.51 2.96
N HIS A 14 -25.13 -24.19 3.18
CA HIS A 14 -26.38 -23.50 3.51
C HIS A 14 -26.40 -22.11 2.86
N LEU A 15 -27.27 -21.95 1.87
CA LEU A 15 -27.81 -20.68 1.39
C LEU A 15 -28.91 -20.24 2.36
N ALA A 16 -28.83 -19.02 2.88
CA ALA A 16 -29.98 -18.31 3.42
C ALA A 16 -29.76 -16.81 3.18
N GLY A 17 -30.48 -16.28 2.20
CA GLY A 17 -30.69 -14.83 2.07
C GLY A 17 -31.82 -14.37 3.00
N CYS A 18 -31.82 -13.09 3.31
CA CYS A 18 -33.03 -12.27 3.52
C CYS A 18 -32.64 -10.80 3.30
N ALA A 19 -33.26 -10.20 2.30
CA ALA A 19 -33.36 -8.76 2.11
C ALA A 19 -34.42 -8.20 3.08
N VAL A 20 -34.22 -6.98 3.58
CA VAL A 20 -35.30 -6.07 3.97
C VAL A 20 -34.86 -4.63 3.75
N ASP A 21 -35.56 -3.96 2.83
CA ASP A 21 -35.64 -2.51 2.67
C ASP A 21 -36.23 -1.85 3.92
N ALA A 22 -35.66 -0.70 4.32
CA ALA A 22 -36.32 0.28 5.16
C ALA A 22 -35.65 1.66 5.02
N GLU A 23 -36.26 2.54 4.23
CA GLU A 23 -36.21 4.01 4.41
C GLU A 23 -37.63 4.48 4.82
N PRO A 24 -37.84 5.75 5.22
CA PRO A 24 -37.20 6.55 6.26
C PRO A 24 -38.27 7.07 7.28
N PRO A 25 -37.90 7.93 8.25
CA PRO A 25 -38.74 9.09 8.44
C PRO A 25 -37.99 10.43 8.56
N VAL A 26 -38.81 11.43 8.34
CA VAL A 26 -38.61 12.86 8.12
C VAL A 26 -38.70 13.63 9.45
N ASP A 27 -37.92 14.72 9.52
CA ASP A 27 -38.15 16.00 10.22
C ASP A 27 -37.98 16.10 11.75
N THR A 28 -37.12 17.04 12.18
CA THR A 28 -37.53 18.29 12.87
C THR A 28 -36.31 19.11 13.26
N GLY A 29 -36.41 20.42 13.02
CA GLY A 29 -35.32 21.38 13.11
C GLY A 29 -34.75 21.64 14.51
N ILE A 30 -33.53 22.18 14.50
CA ILE A 30 -32.96 22.91 15.63
C ILE A 30 -32.47 24.27 15.10
N GLU A 31 -32.91 25.29 15.82
CA GLU A 31 -32.68 26.70 15.61
C GLU A 31 -31.22 27.12 15.74
N ALA A 32 -30.95 28.26 15.11
CA ALA A 32 -29.68 28.94 15.00
C ALA A 32 -29.02 29.30 16.35
N VAL A 33 -27.69 29.12 16.40
CA VAL A 33 -26.79 29.85 17.30
C VAL A 33 -25.65 30.41 16.44
N GLY A 34 -25.38 31.71 16.59
CA GLY A 34 -24.75 32.58 15.60
C GLY A 34 -23.24 32.41 15.35
N PRO A 35 -22.69 33.20 14.40
CA PRO A 35 -21.28 33.16 14.07
C PRO A 35 -20.44 33.93 15.10
N VAL A 36 -19.61 33.18 15.84
CA VAL A 36 -18.38 33.73 16.43
C VAL A 36 -17.34 33.86 15.32
N ALA A 37 -16.83 35.08 15.20
CA ALA A 37 -15.73 35.43 14.33
C ALA A 37 -14.43 34.86 14.89
N GLU A 38 -13.73 34.03 14.12
CA GLU A 38 -12.30 33.81 14.30
C GLU A 38 -11.62 33.88 12.92
N ALA A 39 -10.70 34.84 12.86
CA ALA A 39 -10.00 35.27 11.68
C ALA A 39 -9.06 34.18 11.16
N GLU A 40 -8.96 34.15 9.84
CA GLU A 40 -8.09 33.29 9.07
C GLU A 40 -6.62 33.63 9.34
N GLU A 41 -5.88 32.69 9.93
CA GLU A 41 -4.47 32.52 9.59
C GLU A 41 -4.35 31.30 8.68
N ALA A 42 -4.45 31.57 7.38
CA ALA A 42 -3.95 30.70 6.34
C ALA A 42 -2.43 30.60 6.49
N SER A 43 -1.96 29.61 7.25
CA SER A 43 -0.55 29.22 7.23
C SER A 43 -0.33 28.34 6.00
N GLU A 44 0.32 28.95 5.01
CA GLU A 44 0.85 28.34 3.80
C GLU A 44 1.68 27.10 4.13
N ILE A 45 1.09 25.91 4.04
CA ILE A 45 1.86 24.72 3.73
C ILE A 45 2.07 24.77 2.22
N GLY A 46 3.25 25.23 1.84
CA GLY A 46 3.68 25.40 0.45
C GLY A 46 3.33 24.16 -0.37
N GLN A 47 2.51 24.39 -1.39
CA GLN A 47 2.43 23.53 -2.55
C GLN A 47 3.81 23.57 -3.21
N ALA A 48 4.65 22.59 -2.87
CA ALA A 48 5.86 22.34 -3.64
C ALA A 48 5.44 21.86 -5.04
N GLU A 49 5.99 22.57 -6.00
CA GLU A 49 5.58 22.63 -7.38
C GLU A 49 5.74 21.30 -8.12
N SER A 50 4.84 21.12 -9.09
CA SER A 50 4.96 20.25 -10.24
C SER A 50 6.38 20.22 -10.84
N ALA A 51 6.98 19.05 -10.84
CA ALA A 51 8.01 18.68 -11.79
C ALA A 51 7.80 17.21 -12.17
N LEU A 52 7.05 16.94 -13.24
CA LEU A 52 7.07 15.70 -14.03
C LEU A 52 7.43 14.42 -13.23
N GLY A 53 6.72 14.14 -12.12
CA GLY A 53 7.24 13.28 -11.06
C GLY A 53 6.20 12.27 -10.60
N THR A 54 6.31 11.04 -11.09
CA THR A 54 5.85 9.71 -10.58
C THR A 54 4.52 9.53 -9.82
N GLY A 55 3.72 10.56 -9.54
CA GLY A 55 2.50 10.49 -8.74
C GLY A 55 2.71 10.03 -7.30
N GLU A 56 3.97 9.89 -6.85
CA GLU A 56 4.30 9.32 -5.56
C GLU A 56 3.99 10.30 -4.40
N ARG A 57 3.49 9.76 -3.29
CA ARG A 57 3.25 10.52 -2.06
C ARG A 57 3.60 9.71 -0.81
N LEU A 58 3.95 10.41 0.26
CA LEU A 58 4.11 9.81 1.58
C LEU A 58 2.77 9.25 2.06
N TYR A 59 2.74 7.94 2.30
CA TYR A 59 1.55 7.23 2.77
C TYR A 59 1.56 7.02 4.27
N TYR A 60 2.68 6.54 4.79
CA TYR A 60 2.84 6.19 6.19
C TYR A 60 4.20 6.66 6.70
N HIS A 61 4.22 7.16 7.93
CA HIS A 61 5.43 7.55 8.61
C HIS A 61 5.33 7.17 10.08
N GLU A 62 6.33 6.45 10.57
CA GLU A 62 6.43 6.11 11.99
C GLU A 62 7.88 6.15 12.44
N THR A 63 8.08 6.66 13.65
CA THR A 63 9.34 6.55 14.38
C THR A 63 9.12 5.63 15.57
N PHE A 64 9.89 4.55 15.66
CA PHE A 64 9.85 3.66 16.82
C PHE A 64 11.22 3.55 17.48
N LYS A 65 11.20 3.50 18.81
CA LYS A 65 12.41 3.38 19.63
C LYS A 65 12.71 1.92 19.88
N VAL A 66 13.90 1.49 19.50
CA VAL A 66 14.40 0.16 19.80
C VAL A 66 14.99 0.22 21.21
N ARG A 67 14.26 -0.33 22.19
CA ARG A 67 14.71 -0.36 23.59
C ARG A 67 15.43 -1.66 23.90
N GLY A 68 16.54 -1.56 24.62
CA GLY A 68 17.28 -2.69 25.14
C GLY A 68 18.40 -3.18 24.23
N TRP A 69 19.07 -4.24 24.67
CA TRP A 69 20.16 -4.86 23.94
C TRP A 69 19.61 -5.82 22.89
N VAL A 70 19.58 -5.39 21.64
CA VAL A 70 19.28 -6.27 20.50
C VAL A 70 20.55 -7.04 20.15
N VAL A 71 20.74 -8.17 20.82
CA VAL A 71 21.83 -9.12 20.57
C VAL A 71 21.57 -10.00 19.35
N GLU A 72 20.31 -10.15 18.96
CA GLU A 72 19.85 -10.95 17.82
C GLU A 72 19.04 -10.12 16.85
N GLU A 73 19.14 -10.47 15.56
CA GLU A 73 18.37 -9.81 14.50
C GLU A 73 16.87 -9.89 14.80
N THR A 74 16.22 -8.72 14.88
CA THR A 74 14.79 -8.62 15.20
C THR A 74 14.05 -8.00 14.03
N HIS A 75 12.90 -8.56 13.68
CA HIS A 75 12.05 -8.09 12.59
C HIS A 75 10.82 -7.40 13.16
N TYR A 76 10.57 -6.16 12.73
CA TYR A 76 9.41 -5.37 13.12
C TYR A 76 8.45 -5.28 11.93
N GLU A 77 7.20 -5.65 12.15
CA GLU A 77 6.15 -5.47 11.14
C GLU A 77 5.54 -4.08 11.28
N VAL A 78 5.61 -3.31 10.20
CA VAL A 78 5.04 -1.97 10.11
C VAL A 78 3.74 -2.08 9.33
N LEU A 79 2.64 -1.72 10.00
CA LEU A 79 1.27 -1.82 9.49
C LEU A 79 0.67 -0.42 9.35
N PRO A 80 0.46 0.07 8.12
CA PRO A 80 -0.09 1.38 7.89
C PRO A 80 -1.52 1.53 8.44
N ARG A 81 -1.68 2.42 9.43
CA ARG A 81 -2.97 2.92 9.95
C ARG A 81 -3.90 1.85 10.55
N SER A 82 -4.18 1.94 11.84
CA SER A 82 -5.19 1.12 12.56
C SER A 82 -5.08 -0.41 12.33
N GLY A 83 -3.89 -0.93 12.02
CA GLY A 83 -3.66 -2.35 11.75
C GLY A 83 -4.03 -2.82 10.34
N SER A 84 -4.33 -1.90 9.41
CA SER A 84 -4.55 -2.25 8.01
C SER A 84 -3.21 -2.49 7.29
N ARG A 85 -3.18 -3.45 6.37
CA ARG A 85 -2.02 -3.70 5.50
C ARG A 85 -2.14 -2.99 4.14
N LYS A 86 -3.30 -2.42 3.85
CA LYS A 86 -3.62 -1.95 2.50
C LYS A 86 -3.23 -0.50 2.31
N CYS A 87 -2.63 -0.18 1.17
CA CYS A 87 -2.43 1.19 0.72
C CYS A 87 -3.78 1.93 0.60
N SER A 88 -3.74 3.24 0.34
CA SER A 88 -4.96 4.01 0.10
C SER A 88 -5.77 3.43 -1.07
N PRO A 89 -7.12 3.51 -1.05
CA PRO A 89 -7.93 3.08 -2.18
C PRO A 89 -7.47 3.72 -3.50
N GLY A 90 -7.15 2.90 -4.49
CA GLY A 90 -6.62 3.35 -5.78
C GLY A 90 -5.12 3.66 -5.79
N TYR A 91 -4.37 3.24 -4.77
CA TYR A 91 -2.91 3.39 -4.69
C TYR A 91 -2.23 2.03 -4.46
N GLN A 92 -0.97 1.95 -4.89
CA GLN A 92 -0.07 0.84 -4.63
C GLN A 92 1.22 1.35 -4.02
N ARG A 93 1.94 0.48 -3.30
CA ARG A 93 3.27 0.81 -2.80
C ARG A 93 4.21 1.19 -3.95
N SER A 94 5.10 2.12 -3.70
CA SER A 94 6.09 2.56 -4.67
C SER A 94 7.50 2.42 -4.11
N ASP A 95 7.75 3.00 -2.93
CA ASP A 95 9.05 3.00 -2.29
C ASP A 95 8.95 2.95 -0.76
N ILE A 96 10.07 2.68 -0.12
CA ILE A 96 10.22 2.71 1.34
C ILE A 96 11.57 3.29 1.72
N ASP A 97 11.54 4.27 2.60
CA ASP A 97 12.73 4.84 3.21
C ASP A 97 12.83 4.39 4.67
N VAL A 98 14.03 3.98 5.07
CA VAL A 98 14.34 3.52 6.43
C VAL A 98 15.58 4.27 6.90
N ILE A 99 15.35 5.25 7.75
CA ILE A 99 16.39 6.08 8.34
C ILE A 99 16.64 5.57 9.75
N HIS A 100 17.91 5.34 10.09
CA HIS A 100 18.29 5.09 11.48
C HIS A 100 18.85 6.38 12.10
N ARG A 101 18.49 6.63 13.36
CA ARG A 101 19.05 7.71 14.16
C ARG A 101 19.65 7.14 15.45
N GLY A 102 20.86 7.58 15.79
CA GLY A 102 21.58 7.13 16.97
C GLY A 102 22.28 5.78 16.78
N ASN A 103 22.26 4.94 17.81
CA ASN A 103 22.98 3.66 17.82
C ASN A 103 22.05 2.50 17.40
N GLY A 104 22.38 1.86 16.28
CA GLY A 104 21.61 0.76 15.72
C GLY A 104 21.77 0.67 14.21
N ASP A 105 21.26 -0.41 13.63
CA ASP A 105 21.17 -0.59 12.19
C ASP A 105 19.74 -1.01 11.84
N CYS A 106 18.98 -0.09 11.24
CA CYS A 106 17.63 -0.33 10.75
C CYS A 106 17.67 -0.39 9.23
N SER A 107 17.12 -1.45 8.64
CA SER A 107 17.05 -1.61 7.19
C SER A 107 15.74 -2.26 6.78
N PHE A 108 15.29 -1.96 5.56
CA PHE A 108 14.17 -2.66 4.96
C PHE A 108 14.51 -4.14 4.75
N ASP A 109 13.62 -5.05 5.18
CA ASP A 109 13.78 -6.49 4.94
C ASP A 109 13.02 -6.92 3.70
N LYS A 110 11.69 -6.76 3.74
CA LYS A 110 10.76 -7.21 2.71
C LYS A 110 9.38 -6.60 2.91
N TRP A 111 8.59 -6.60 1.84
CA TRP A 111 7.16 -6.40 1.93
C TRP A 111 6.46 -7.64 2.52
N LEU A 112 5.43 -7.44 3.33
CA LEU A 112 4.70 -8.55 3.97
C LEU A 112 3.94 -9.41 2.94
N SER A 113 3.46 -8.79 1.85
CA SER A 113 2.84 -9.48 0.71
C SER A 113 3.58 -9.15 -0.59
N PRO A 114 4.62 -9.93 -0.97
CA PRO A 114 5.42 -9.65 -2.16
C PRO A 114 4.62 -9.62 -3.47
N GLY A 115 3.60 -10.47 -3.60
CA GLY A 115 2.76 -10.57 -4.80
C GLY A 115 1.57 -9.61 -4.86
N ASP A 116 1.35 -8.79 -3.84
CA ASP A 116 0.24 -7.83 -3.81
C ASP A 116 0.79 -6.41 -3.66
N PRO A 117 0.80 -5.60 -4.74
CA PRO A 117 1.31 -4.23 -4.69
C PRO A 117 0.37 -3.28 -3.94
N THR A 118 -0.86 -3.69 -3.65
CA THR A 118 -1.81 -2.92 -2.83
C THR A 118 -1.63 -3.13 -1.33
N ASP A 119 -0.73 -4.05 -0.94
CA ASP A 119 -0.30 -4.25 0.44
C ASP A 119 0.95 -3.40 0.71
N CYS A 120 0.76 -2.36 1.52
CA CYS A 120 1.78 -1.43 1.98
C CYS A 120 2.42 -1.86 3.31
N GLY A 121 2.15 -3.06 3.82
CA GLY A 121 2.80 -3.62 5.00
C GLY A 121 4.25 -4.02 4.73
N ALA A 122 5.16 -3.61 5.60
CA ALA A 122 6.60 -3.87 5.47
C ALA A 122 7.18 -4.55 6.71
N SER A 123 8.25 -5.30 6.52
CA SER A 123 9.09 -5.83 7.59
C SER A 123 10.41 -5.07 7.60
N ILE A 124 10.77 -4.56 8.79
CA ILE A 124 11.98 -3.80 9.03
C ILE A 124 12.91 -4.65 9.88
N ARG A 125 14.12 -4.84 9.39
CA ARG A 125 15.18 -5.57 10.06
C ARG A 125 15.96 -4.59 10.95
N VAL A 126 16.10 -4.96 12.22
CA VAL A 126 16.92 -4.21 13.17
C VAL A 126 18.07 -5.11 13.62
N LYS A 127 19.30 -4.68 13.35
CA LYS A 127 20.54 -5.34 13.80
C LYS A 127 21.27 -4.45 14.79
N ARG A 128 21.99 -5.11 15.72
CA ARG A 128 22.98 -4.53 16.65
C ARG A 128 22.64 -3.09 17.07
N SER A 129 21.82 -2.95 18.09
CA SER A 129 21.84 -1.70 18.87
C SER A 129 23.20 -1.62 19.56
N ALA A 130 24.12 -0.80 19.04
CA ALA A 130 25.46 -0.69 19.62
C ALA A 130 25.38 -0.07 21.03
N GLY A 131 25.31 -0.94 22.02
CA GLY A 131 26.11 -0.91 23.25
C GLY A 131 25.86 0.20 24.27
N GLY A 132 25.48 -0.24 25.48
CA GLY A 132 25.88 0.39 26.73
C GLY A 132 24.88 1.38 27.30
N ASP A 133 24.38 1.06 28.50
CA ASP A 133 23.86 2.04 29.47
C ASP A 133 22.74 3.00 29.02
N ASN A 134 21.56 2.49 28.62
CA ASN A 134 20.23 3.17 28.64
C ASN A 134 20.10 4.60 28.07
N ILE A 135 21.16 5.19 27.54
CA ILE A 135 21.32 6.61 27.18
C ILE A 135 21.38 6.76 25.66
N TRP A 136 21.79 5.71 24.93
CA TRP A 136 21.86 5.70 23.47
C TRP A 136 20.81 4.74 22.90
N ASN A 137 19.53 5.14 22.95
CA ASN A 137 18.47 4.41 22.27
C ASN A 137 18.61 4.63 20.75
N GLY A 138 18.55 3.54 19.98
CA GLY A 138 18.40 3.62 18.52
C GLY A 138 16.95 3.94 18.17
N GLU A 139 16.75 4.87 17.25
CA GLU A 139 15.44 5.19 16.69
C GLU A 139 15.44 4.79 15.21
N CYS A 140 14.44 4.01 14.81
CA CYS A 140 14.18 3.73 13.41
C CYS A 140 13.03 4.63 12.97
N GLU A 141 13.25 5.36 11.89
CA GLU A 141 12.28 6.21 11.22
C GLU A 141 11.96 5.55 9.88
N VAL A 142 10.69 5.21 9.66
CA VAL A 142 10.23 4.47 8.48
C VAL A 142 9.19 5.31 7.77
N SER A 143 9.40 5.52 6.47
CA SER A 143 8.49 6.23 5.58
C SER A 143 8.12 5.31 4.43
N ILE A 144 6.83 5.05 4.24
CA ILE A 144 6.31 4.25 3.13
C ILE A 144 5.64 5.21 2.16
N PHE A 145 5.98 5.04 0.88
CA PHE A 145 5.43 5.83 -0.21
C PHE A 145 4.47 4.99 -1.04
N GLU A 146 3.42 5.65 -1.52
CA GLU A 146 2.45 5.06 -2.42
C GLU A 146 2.29 5.93 -3.67
N LYS A 147 1.88 5.28 -4.77
CA LYS A 147 1.54 5.95 -6.02
C LYS A 147 0.19 5.48 -6.55
N PRO A 148 -0.54 6.32 -7.30
CA PRO A 148 -1.82 5.95 -7.88
C PRO A 148 -1.71 4.68 -8.73
N ILE A 149 -2.66 3.77 -8.57
CA ILE A 149 -2.86 2.69 -9.53
C ILE A 149 -3.56 3.33 -10.73
N LEU A 150 -2.80 3.58 -11.80
CA LEU A 150 -3.31 4.16 -13.04
C LEU A 150 -4.15 3.12 -13.83
N THR A 151 -5.25 2.68 -13.23
CA THR A 151 -6.15 1.63 -13.76
C THR A 151 -6.93 2.04 -15.02
N ARG A 152 -6.82 3.29 -15.50
CA ARG A 152 -7.50 3.73 -16.71
C ARG A 152 -6.61 4.00 -17.92
N ASN A 153 -5.29 4.16 -17.72
CA ASN A 153 -4.35 4.42 -18.81
C ASN A 153 -3.20 3.40 -18.91
N ASN A 154 -3.17 2.39 -18.02
CA ASN A 154 -2.28 1.24 -18.09
C ASN A 154 -3.05 -0.01 -18.56
N SER A 155 -3.83 0.17 -19.63
CA SER A 155 -4.63 -0.88 -20.23
C SER A 155 -4.29 -0.95 -21.71
N CYS A 156 -4.17 -2.17 -22.21
CA CYS A 156 -3.99 -2.41 -23.64
C CYS A 156 -5.29 -2.38 -24.44
N VAL A 157 -6.44 -2.14 -23.80
CA VAL A 157 -7.71 -1.93 -24.50
C VAL A 157 -7.59 -0.72 -25.42
N SER A 158 -7.63 -0.96 -26.73
CA SER A 158 -7.42 0.04 -27.81
C SER A 158 -5.99 0.59 -27.97
N HIS A 159 -5.00 -0.01 -27.31
CA HIS A 159 -3.57 0.38 -27.41
C HIS A 159 -2.66 -0.74 -27.92
N CYS A 160 -3.22 -1.87 -28.39
CA CYS A 160 -2.46 -3.02 -28.88
C CYS A 160 -1.47 -2.67 -30.00
N GLY A 161 -0.22 -3.10 -29.82
CA GLY A 161 0.90 -2.83 -30.74
C GLY A 161 1.60 -1.49 -30.50
N GLY A 162 1.21 -0.73 -29.47
CA GLY A 162 1.84 0.54 -29.12
C GLY A 162 2.08 0.70 -27.62
N ALA A 163 2.30 1.94 -27.20
CA ALA A 163 2.40 2.31 -25.80
C ALA A 163 1.02 2.64 -25.23
N ALA A 164 0.74 2.12 -24.04
CA ALA A 164 -0.15 2.76 -23.08
C ALA A 164 0.71 3.70 -22.20
N LEU A 165 0.12 4.51 -21.33
CA LEU A 165 0.86 5.63 -20.72
C LEU A 165 2.15 5.22 -20.01
N GLU A 166 2.10 4.19 -19.16
CA GLU A 166 3.26 3.70 -18.39
C GLU A 166 3.57 2.22 -18.65
N CYS A 167 3.00 1.62 -19.69
CA CYS A 167 3.25 0.22 -20.04
C CYS A 167 3.14 -0.01 -21.53
N GLN A 168 3.84 -1.03 -22.02
CA GLN A 168 3.85 -1.39 -23.43
C GLN A 168 2.78 -2.43 -23.74
N CYS A 169 2.14 -2.26 -24.88
CA CYS A 169 1.11 -3.14 -25.41
C CYS A 169 1.55 -3.82 -26.71
N ASP A 170 2.85 -3.81 -26.98
CA ASP A 170 3.48 -4.51 -28.10
C ASP A 170 4.15 -5.82 -27.62
N PRO A 171 4.41 -6.79 -28.51
CA PRO A 171 4.97 -8.08 -28.11
C PRO A 171 6.35 -8.04 -27.45
N LEU A 172 7.13 -6.96 -27.64
CA LEU A 172 8.43 -6.81 -26.98
C LEU A 172 8.28 -6.51 -25.49
N CYS A 173 7.10 -6.12 -25.02
CA CYS A 173 6.88 -5.86 -23.60
C CYS A 173 7.14 -7.10 -22.75
N LEU A 174 6.90 -8.30 -23.30
CA LEU A 174 7.18 -9.57 -22.63
C LEU A 174 8.68 -9.81 -22.43
N TYR A 175 9.52 -9.19 -23.26
CA TYR A 175 10.97 -9.26 -23.16
C TYR A 175 11.53 -8.23 -22.17
N TYR A 176 10.95 -7.02 -22.12
CA TYR A 176 11.39 -5.95 -21.22
C TYR A 176 10.68 -5.93 -19.86
N ASP A 177 9.67 -6.79 -19.67
CA ASP A 177 8.84 -6.88 -18.46
C ASP A 177 8.10 -5.58 -18.11
N ASP A 178 7.68 -4.85 -19.14
CA ASP A 178 6.94 -3.58 -19.05
C ASP A 178 5.52 -3.68 -19.64
N CYS A 179 4.98 -4.90 -19.79
CA CYS A 179 3.63 -5.11 -20.27
C CYS A 179 2.57 -4.54 -19.33
N CYS A 180 1.48 -4.02 -19.90
CA CYS A 180 0.28 -3.77 -19.10
C CYS A 180 -0.28 -5.09 -18.55
N SER A 181 -0.90 -5.04 -17.37
CA SER A 181 -1.42 -6.23 -16.68
C SER A 181 -2.52 -6.96 -17.47
N ASP A 182 -3.17 -6.28 -18.40
CA ASP A 182 -4.21 -6.81 -19.28
C ASP A 182 -3.72 -7.15 -20.70
N PHE A 183 -2.42 -7.04 -21.00
CA PHE A 183 -1.84 -7.26 -22.34
C PHE A 183 -2.31 -8.55 -23.00
N THR A 184 -2.19 -9.69 -22.29
CA THR A 184 -2.60 -11.00 -22.82
C THR A 184 -4.10 -11.02 -23.10
N LEU A 185 -4.91 -10.47 -22.20
CA LEU A 185 -6.36 -10.49 -22.34
C LEU A 185 -6.83 -9.56 -23.47
N ALA A 186 -6.26 -8.36 -23.57
CA ALA A 186 -6.66 -7.33 -24.53
C ALA A 186 -6.12 -7.58 -25.95
N CYS A 187 -4.85 -8.00 -26.08
CA CYS A 187 -4.15 -8.05 -27.37
C CYS A 187 -3.92 -9.46 -27.92
N MET A 188 -3.87 -10.50 -27.08
CA MET A 188 -3.69 -11.88 -27.57
C MET A 188 -5.02 -12.61 -27.81
N SER A 189 -6.13 -12.19 -27.19
CA SER A 189 -7.44 -12.84 -27.32
C SER A 189 -8.16 -12.59 -28.66
N GLY A 190 -7.50 -11.97 -29.65
CA GLY A 190 -8.04 -11.79 -31.00
C GLY A 190 -9.11 -10.70 -31.17
N SER A 191 -9.54 -10.05 -30.10
CA SER A 191 -10.53 -8.94 -30.12
C SER A 191 -9.92 -7.55 -30.28
N GLY A 192 -8.59 -7.42 -30.13
CA GLY A 192 -7.85 -6.15 -30.16
C GLY A 192 -6.86 -6.06 -31.31
N ARG A 193 -7.25 -6.48 -32.52
CA ARG A 193 -6.48 -6.18 -33.74
C ARG A 193 -6.95 -4.80 -34.24
N PRO A 194 -6.04 -3.86 -34.54
CA PRO A 194 -6.41 -2.58 -35.17
C PRO A 194 -7.09 -2.81 -36.53
#